data_AF-G0QZM9-F1
#
_entry.id   AF-G0QZM9-F1
#
_cell.length_a   1.000
_cell.length_b   1.000
_cell.length_c   1.000
_cell.angle_alpha   90.00
_cell.angle_beta   90.00
_cell.angle_gamma   90.00
#
_symmetry.space_group_name_H-M   'P 1'
#
loop_
_entity.id
_entity.type
_entity.pdbx_description
1 polymer ?
#
loop_
_entity_poly.entity_id
_entity_poly.type
_entity_poly.pdbx_seq_one_letter_code
_entity_poly.pdbx_strand_id
1 'polypeptide(L)'
;MEVCPLNFYDNGDVVKVVNEFQTQQYVQYNVQNRIFSKDQYVRYIYSIYYLATTMITVGYGDITPQNYIECTFTIITMFFTGIIYAYSLNAIGNIISNINKQNQRYREDMEVIQKYMRQGNASQNIATQVSNYLDYFYKESNQIDKIKEDEVIGKLSKQLKYDLLEDINGKHLKNIPLIYNMQSRICHNVKLSRARKAIRQDGFKIRVYTKFNQHYVYPVSDNMYEKIYMQL
;
A
#
# COMPACT_ATOMS: atom_id res chain seq x y z
N MET A 1 43.64 -32.39 27.89
CA MET A 1 42.46 -33.25 27.65
C MET A 1 41.97 -33.70 29.00
N GLU A 2 41.09 -32.91 29.62
CA GLU A 2 40.37 -33.35 30.82
C GLU A 2 39.14 -34.12 30.35
N VAL A 3 39.10 -35.40 30.71
CA VAL A 3 37.94 -36.26 30.49
C VAL A 3 36.95 -35.93 31.60
N CYS A 4 35.81 -35.30 31.25
CA CYS A 4 34.71 -35.10 32.20
C CYS A 4 34.26 -36.48 32.73
N PRO A 5 34.10 -36.67 34.05
CA PRO A 5 33.55 -37.90 34.57
C PRO A 5 32.07 -37.98 34.19
N LEU A 6 31.69 -39.07 33.51
CA LEU A 6 30.30 -39.48 33.36
C LEU A 6 29.74 -39.79 34.75
N ASN A 7 29.12 -38.79 35.39
CA ASN A 7 28.30 -39.02 36.57
C ASN A 7 27.14 -39.93 36.16
N PHE A 8 27.21 -41.19 36.57
CA PHE A 8 26.08 -42.10 36.56
C PHE A 8 25.01 -41.51 37.48
N TYR A 9 23.88 -41.10 36.90
CA TYR A 9 22.68 -40.70 37.64
C TYR A 9 22.34 -41.81 38.64
N ASP A 10 22.25 -41.47 39.92
CA ASP A 10 21.94 -42.42 40.97
C ASP A 10 20.51 -42.94 40.78
N ASN A 11 20.25 -44.23 41.05
CA ASN A 11 18.93 -44.85 40.80
C ASN A 11 17.78 -44.10 41.51
N GLY A 12 18.08 -43.45 42.64
CA GLY A 12 17.12 -42.61 43.36
C GLY A 12 16.67 -41.35 42.61
N ASP A 13 17.53 -40.77 41.78
CA ASP A 13 17.20 -39.59 40.98
C ASP A 13 16.34 -39.97 39.77
N VAL A 14 16.64 -41.11 39.15
CA VAL A 14 15.79 -41.67 38.07
C VAL A 14 14.39 -42.00 38.60
N VAL A 15 14.27 -42.61 39.77
CA VAL A 15 12.96 -42.92 40.39
C VAL A 15 12.19 -41.66 40.76
N LYS A 16 12.85 -40.61 41.28
CA LYS A 16 12.20 -39.31 41.56
C LYS A 16 11.69 -38.66 40.28
N VAL A 17 12.52 -38.61 39.25
CA VAL A 17 12.17 -38.03 37.94
C VAL A 17 11.00 -38.79 37.32
N VAL A 18 11.02 -40.13 37.33
CA VAL A 18 9.91 -40.96 36.84
C VAL A 18 8.62 -40.71 37.64
N ASN A 19 8.70 -40.61 38.97
CA ASN A 19 7.54 -40.31 39.81
C ASN A 19 6.98 -38.90 39.57
N GLU A 20 7.85 -37.90 39.35
CA GLU A 20 7.44 -36.54 38.98
C GLU A 20 6.75 -36.52 37.62
N PHE A 21 7.32 -37.19 36.61
CA PHE A 21 6.69 -37.31 35.28
C PHE A 21 5.32 -37.99 35.35
N GLN A 22 5.20 -39.08 36.10
CA GLN A 22 3.92 -39.75 36.31
C GLN A 22 2.92 -38.83 37.01
N THR A 23 3.34 -38.12 38.06
CA THR A 23 2.49 -37.17 38.79
C THR A 23 1.98 -36.06 37.88
N GLN A 24 2.83 -35.51 37.01
CA GLN A 24 2.42 -34.51 36.02
C GLN A 24 1.40 -35.07 35.03
N GLN A 25 1.61 -36.28 34.50
CA GLN A 25 0.65 -36.92 33.60
C GLN A 25 -0.71 -37.17 34.28
N TYR A 26 -0.71 -37.60 35.54
CA TYR A 26 -1.95 -37.78 36.32
C TYR A 26 -2.68 -36.46 36.56
N VAL A 27 -1.96 -35.37 36.84
CA VAL A 27 -2.57 -34.04 37.03
C VAL A 27 -3.25 -33.57 35.74
N GLN A 28 -2.58 -33.71 34.59
CA GLN A 28 -3.13 -33.30 33.29
C GLN A 28 -4.38 -34.11 32.91
N TYR A 29 -4.34 -35.43 33.10
CA TYR A 29 -5.52 -36.29 32.89
C TYR A 29 -6.71 -35.87 33.78
N ASN A 30 -6.45 -35.53 35.04
CA ASN A 30 -7.48 -35.05 35.96
C ASN A 30 -8.08 -33.70 35.55
N VAL A 31 -7.26 -32.78 35.01
CA VAL A 31 -7.72 -31.50 34.47
C VAL A 31 -8.64 -31.74 33.27
N GLN A 32 -8.25 -32.61 32.33
CA GLN A 32 -9.05 -32.92 31.15
C GLN A 32 -10.40 -33.54 31.52
N ASN A 33 -10.42 -34.47 32.47
CA ASN A 33 -11.67 -35.07 32.99
C ASN A 33 -12.57 -34.05 33.71
N ARG A 34 -11.98 -33.08 34.42
CA ARG A 34 -12.72 -31.95 35.01
C ARG A 34 -13.33 -31.06 33.95
N ILE A 35 -12.71 -30.90 32.78
CA ILE A 35 -13.28 -30.15 31.65
C ILE A 35 -14.39 -30.97 30.98
N PHE A 36 -14.18 -32.27 30.75
CA PHE A 36 -15.19 -33.15 30.14
C PHE A 36 -16.48 -33.29 30.95
N SER A 37 -16.39 -33.20 32.27
CA SER A 37 -17.54 -33.25 33.20
C SER A 37 -18.32 -31.93 33.31
N LYS A 38 -17.88 -30.85 32.65
CA LYS A 38 -18.58 -29.57 32.63
C LYS A 38 -19.62 -29.50 31.52
N ASP A 39 -20.49 -28.49 31.64
CA ASP A 39 -21.50 -28.18 30.64
C ASP A 39 -20.89 -27.95 29.24
N GLN A 40 -21.69 -28.16 28.19
CA GLN A 40 -21.26 -28.03 26.80
C GLN A 40 -20.68 -26.65 26.48
N TYR A 41 -21.25 -25.58 27.04
CA TYR A 41 -20.75 -24.22 26.85
C TYR A 41 -19.30 -24.07 27.34
N VAL A 42 -18.99 -24.61 28.52
CA VAL A 42 -17.65 -24.55 29.11
C VAL A 42 -16.65 -25.32 28.25
N ARG A 43 -17.03 -26.51 27.76
CA ARG A 43 -16.18 -27.32 26.87
C ARG A 43 -15.87 -26.62 25.56
N TYR A 44 -16.81 -25.87 25.00
CA TYR A 44 -16.59 -25.10 23.77
C TYR A 44 -15.59 -23.96 23.99
N ILE A 45 -15.68 -23.25 25.12
CA ILE A 45 -14.71 -22.20 25.49
C ILE A 45 -13.30 -22.78 25.60
N TYR A 46 -13.13 -23.90 26.31
CA TYR A 46 -11.81 -24.54 26.44
C TYR A 46 -11.27 -25.06 25.10
N SER A 47 -12.15 -25.50 24.19
CA SER A 47 -11.76 -25.92 22.84
C SER A 47 -11.25 -24.74 22.01
N ILE A 48 -11.93 -23.59 22.06
CA ILE A 48 -11.46 -22.36 21.40
C ILE A 48 -10.16 -21.88 22.03
N TYR A 49 -10.05 -21.90 23.36
CA TYR A 49 -8.81 -21.55 24.06
C TYR A 49 -7.63 -22.42 23.59
N TYR A 50 -7.82 -23.73 23.49
CA TYR A 50 -6.79 -24.64 22.97
C TYR A 50 -6.39 -24.30 21.52
N LEU A 51 -7.37 -24.05 20.65
CA LEU A 51 -7.08 -23.65 19.26
C LEU A 51 -6.38 -22.30 19.17
N ALA A 52 -6.79 -21.31 19.97
CA ALA A 52 -6.22 -19.97 19.97
C ALA A 52 -4.78 -19.97 20.49
N THR A 53 -4.51 -20.67 21.59
CA THR A 53 -3.15 -20.79 22.16
C THR A 53 -2.20 -21.54 21.23
N THR A 54 -2.71 -22.55 20.50
CA THR A 54 -1.96 -23.26 19.47
C THR A 54 -1.71 -22.38 18.24
N MET A 55 -2.72 -21.67 17.76
CA MET A 55 -2.63 -20.79 16.58
C MET A 55 -1.69 -19.61 16.78
N ILE A 56 -1.74 -18.97 17.96
CA ILE A 56 -0.88 -17.83 18.31
C ILE A 56 0.48 -18.30 18.84
N THR A 57 0.74 -19.61 18.85
CA THR A 57 2.01 -20.23 19.27
C THR A 57 2.42 -19.93 20.72
N VAL A 58 1.45 -19.65 21.59
CA VAL A 58 1.69 -19.41 23.02
C VAL A 58 1.95 -20.72 23.75
N GLY A 59 1.09 -21.72 23.54
CA GLY A 59 1.28 -23.09 24.03
C GLY A 59 1.56 -23.21 25.54
N TYR A 60 0.64 -22.77 26.40
CA TYR A 60 0.81 -22.81 27.86
C TYR A 60 1.06 -24.22 28.44
N GLY A 61 0.66 -25.29 27.73
CA GLY A 61 0.89 -26.67 28.14
C GLY A 61 -0.06 -27.18 29.23
N ASP A 62 -1.15 -26.46 29.48
CA ASP A 62 -2.23 -26.79 30.41
C ASP A 62 -3.29 -27.74 29.83
N ILE A 63 -3.38 -27.80 28.50
CA ILE A 63 -4.17 -28.81 27.76
C ILE A 63 -3.21 -29.47 26.77
N THR A 64 -2.91 -30.74 27.00
CA THR A 64 -1.96 -31.52 26.19
C THR A 64 -2.55 -32.89 25.83
N PRO A 65 -2.25 -33.42 24.64
CA PRO A 65 -2.73 -34.73 24.23
C PRO A 65 -2.17 -35.83 25.13
N GLN A 66 -3.02 -36.73 25.61
CA GLN A 66 -2.62 -37.81 26.52
C GLN A 66 -2.51 -39.17 25.82
N ASN A 67 -3.09 -39.31 24.62
CA ASN A 67 -3.09 -40.54 23.84
C ASN A 67 -2.64 -40.31 22.38
N TYR A 68 -2.29 -41.39 21.69
CA TYR A 68 -1.75 -41.32 20.33
C TYR A 68 -2.73 -40.72 19.30
N ILE A 69 -4.04 -40.88 19.52
CA ILE A 69 -5.09 -40.33 18.65
C ILE A 69 -5.15 -38.81 18.80
N GLU A 70 -5.19 -38.32 20.05
CA GLU A 70 -5.13 -36.90 20.39
C GLU A 70 -3.82 -36.28 19.88
N CYS A 71 -2.67 -36.95 20.03
CA CYS A 71 -1.40 -36.48 19.48
C CYS A 71 -1.47 -36.31 17.96
N THR A 72 -2.04 -37.28 17.25
CA THR A 72 -2.19 -37.21 15.78
C THR A 72 -3.10 -36.05 15.38
N PHE A 73 -4.22 -35.86 16.08
CA PHE A 73 -5.12 -34.73 15.87
C PHE A 73 -4.44 -33.38 16.13
N THR A 74 -3.69 -33.27 17.22
CA THR A 74 -2.91 -32.07 17.57
C THR A 74 -1.87 -31.75 16.50
N ILE A 75 -1.12 -32.74 16.03
CA ILE A 75 -0.11 -32.55 14.96
C ILE A 75 -0.76 -31.97 13.70
N ILE A 76 -1.86 -32.57 13.25
CA ILE A 76 -2.59 -32.10 12.06
C ILE A 76 -3.08 -30.66 12.29
N THR A 77 -3.68 -30.39 13.46
CA THR A 77 -4.20 -29.07 13.82
C THR A 77 -3.10 -28.02 13.83
N MET A 78 -1.93 -28.33 14.39
CA MET A 78 -0.77 -27.43 14.43
C MET A 78 -0.30 -27.04 13.03
N PHE A 79 -0.25 -27.97 12.08
CA PHE A 79 0.08 -27.66 10.69
C PHE A 79 -0.95 -26.73 10.06
N PHE A 80 -2.24 -27.02 10.21
CA PHE A 80 -3.30 -26.18 9.65
C PHE A 80 -3.29 -24.77 10.25
N THR A 81 -3.24 -24.65 11.58
CA THR A 81 -3.22 -23.34 12.24
C THR A 81 -1.94 -22.58 11.92
N GLY A 82 -0.79 -23.27 11.82
CA GLY A 82 0.48 -22.66 11.45
C GLY A 82 0.48 -22.07 10.05
N ILE A 83 -0.09 -22.78 9.06
CA ILE A 83 -0.24 -22.27 7.69
C ILE A 83 -1.13 -21.02 7.67
N ILE A 84 -2.28 -21.07 8.33
CA ILE A 84 -3.22 -19.94 8.40
C ILE A 84 -2.57 -18.74 9.10
N TYR A 85 -1.83 -18.99 10.18
CA TYR A 85 -1.12 -17.95 10.93
C TYR A 85 -0.03 -17.27 10.09
N ALA A 86 0.81 -18.05 9.40
CA ALA A 86 1.84 -17.53 8.51
C ALA A 86 1.25 -16.70 7.36
N TYR A 87 0.16 -17.18 6.75
CA TYR A 87 -0.55 -16.43 5.71
C TYR A 87 -1.12 -15.11 6.25
N SER A 88 -1.71 -15.13 7.44
CA SER A 88 -2.29 -13.94 8.07
C SER A 88 -1.21 -12.88 8.35
N LEU A 89 -0.05 -13.29 8.86
CA LEU A 89 1.08 -12.38 9.06
C LEU A 89 1.59 -11.80 7.74
N ASN A 90 1.66 -12.60 6.67
CA ASN A 90 2.03 -12.10 5.35
C ASN A 90 1.02 -11.07 4.82
N ALA A 91 -0.27 -11.34 4.95
CA ALA A 91 -1.32 -10.42 4.54
C ALA A 91 -1.26 -9.08 5.31
N ILE A 92 -1.07 -9.13 6.63
CA ILE A 92 -0.87 -7.94 7.45
C ILE A 92 0.38 -7.17 7.01
N GLY A 93 1.49 -7.87 6.77
CA GLY A 93 2.73 -7.27 6.27
C GLY A 93 2.53 -6.58 4.91
N ASN A 94 1.77 -7.19 4.01
CA ASN A 94 1.42 -6.59 2.72
C ASN A 94 0.57 -5.34 2.89
N ILE A 95 -0.42 -5.34 3.80
CA ILE A 95 -1.23 -4.15 4.10
C ILE A 95 -0.35 -3.01 4.61
N ILE A 96 0.53 -3.29 5.59
CA ILE A 96 1.47 -2.30 6.13
C ILE A 96 2.40 -1.78 5.03
N SER A 97 2.95 -2.67 4.21
CA SER A 97 3.78 -2.30 3.06
C SER A 97 3.01 -1.40 2.09
N ASN A 98 1.75 -1.71 1.81
CA ASN A 98 0.93 -0.92 0.88
C ASN A 98 0.61 0.48 1.42
N ILE A 99 0.32 0.59 2.72
CA ILE A 99 0.14 1.87 3.42
C ILE A 99 1.43 2.70 3.34
N ASN A 100 2.58 2.06 3.57
CA ASN A 100 3.88 2.74 3.51
C ASN A 100 4.25 3.16 2.08
N LYS A 101 3.94 2.34 1.06
CA LYS A 101 4.19 2.62 -0.36
C LYS A 101 3.55 3.92 -0.84
N GLN A 102 2.37 4.30 -0.34
CA GLN A 102 1.68 5.53 -0.76
C GLN A 102 2.54 6.78 -0.53
N ASN A 103 3.33 6.79 0.55
CA ASN A 103 4.17 7.93 0.93
C ASN A 103 5.67 7.68 0.76
N GLN A 104 6.06 6.47 0.33
CA GLN A 104 7.46 6.05 0.29
C GLN A 104 8.29 6.93 -0.65
N ARG A 105 7.84 7.15 -1.88
CA ARG A 105 8.56 7.99 -2.87
C ARG A 105 8.77 9.42 -2.40
N TYR A 106 7.73 10.03 -1.81
CA TYR A 106 7.84 11.36 -1.23
C TYR A 106 8.91 11.41 -0.14
N ARG A 107 8.91 10.43 0.78
CA ARG A 107 9.90 10.37 1.86
C ARG A 107 11.32 10.16 1.33
N GLU A 108 11.49 9.26 0.35
CA GLU A 108 12.78 8.99 -0.30
C GLU A 108 13.34 10.25 -0.98
N ASP A 109 12.53 10.92 -1.82
CA ASP A 109 12.96 12.14 -2.51
C ASP A 109 13.26 13.27 -1.53
N MET A 110 12.42 13.43 -0.49
CA MET A 110 12.63 14.43 0.56
C MET A 110 13.95 14.19 1.30
N GLU A 111 14.27 12.94 1.64
CA GLU A 111 15.51 12.59 2.30
C GLU A 111 16.73 12.88 1.40
N VAL A 112 16.66 12.52 0.12
CA VAL A 112 17.73 12.78 -0.85
C VAL A 112 17.99 14.27 -0.99
N ILE A 113 16.94 15.09 -1.15
CA ILE A 113 17.12 16.54 -1.32
C ILE A 113 17.62 17.19 -0.02
N GLN A 114 17.13 16.77 1.15
CA GLN A 114 17.62 17.27 2.43
C GLN A 114 19.09 16.95 2.65
N LYS A 115 19.52 15.74 2.26
CA LYS A 115 20.93 15.34 2.32
C LYS A 115 21.79 16.20 1.39
N TYR A 116 21.34 16.44 0.15
CA TYR A 116 22.03 17.32 -0.79
C TYR A 116 22.18 18.76 -0.23
N MET A 117 21.10 19.32 0.30
CA MET A 117 21.10 20.67 0.89
C MET A 117 22.03 20.78 2.10
N ARG A 118 22.09 19.75 2.95
CA ARG A 118 23.02 19.68 4.09
C ARG A 118 24.48 19.62 3.64
N GLN A 119 24.80 18.81 2.64
CA GLN A 119 26.17 18.69 2.12
C GLN A 119 26.65 19.97 1.43
N GLY A 120 25.74 20.66 0.73
CA GLY A 120 26.03 21.93 0.07
C GLY A 120 25.99 23.17 0.97
N ASN A 121 25.74 23.02 2.29
CA ASN A 121 25.52 24.13 3.22
C ASN A 121 24.49 25.15 2.70
N ALA A 122 23.36 24.68 2.17
CA ALA A 122 22.31 25.54 1.68
C ALA A 122 21.77 26.45 2.79
N SER A 123 21.44 27.71 2.46
CA SER A 123 20.84 28.62 3.42
C SER A 123 19.45 28.11 3.85
N GLN A 124 19.08 28.36 5.11
CA GLN A 124 17.82 27.89 5.69
C GLN A 124 16.59 28.33 4.87
N ASN A 125 16.65 29.53 4.29
CA ASN A 125 15.58 30.05 3.44
C ASN A 125 15.38 29.22 2.18
N ILE A 126 16.46 28.89 1.46
CA ILE A 126 16.39 28.06 0.24
C ILE A 126 15.97 26.63 0.60
N ALA A 127 16.52 26.07 1.67
CA ALA A 127 16.16 24.72 2.10
C ALA A 127 14.67 24.58 2.45
N THR A 128 14.10 25.60 3.08
CA THR A 128 12.66 25.66 3.40
C THR A 128 11.82 25.81 2.14
N GLN A 129 12.22 26.68 1.19
CA GLN A 129 11.51 26.84 -0.08
C GLN A 129 11.49 25.56 -0.91
N VAL A 130 12.62 24.87 -1.02
CA VAL A 130 12.73 23.60 -1.75
C VAL A 130 11.88 22.51 -1.10
N SER A 131 11.92 22.40 0.24
CA SER A 131 11.11 21.42 0.98
C SER A 131 9.61 21.69 0.81
N ASN A 132 9.18 22.95 0.91
CA ASN A 132 7.79 23.34 0.72
C ASN A 132 7.31 23.11 -0.72
N TYR A 133 8.18 23.37 -1.71
CA TYR A 133 7.86 23.10 -3.10
C TYR A 133 7.70 21.60 -3.36
N LEU A 134 8.60 20.78 -2.81
CA LEU A 134 8.52 19.32 -2.96
C LEU A 134 7.28 18.76 -2.25
N ASP A 135 6.95 19.30 -1.06
CA ASP A 135 5.71 18.98 -0.35
C ASP A 135 4.46 19.39 -1.14
N TYR A 136 4.46 20.57 -1.75
CA TYR A 136 3.41 21.01 -2.67
C TYR A 136 3.30 20.09 -3.89
N PHE A 137 4.40 19.77 -4.56
CA PHE A 137 4.44 18.87 -5.72
C PHE A 137 3.84 17.49 -5.41
N TYR A 138 4.11 16.95 -4.22
CA TYR A 138 3.60 15.66 -3.77
C TYR A 138 2.21 15.72 -3.12
N LYS A 139 1.78 16.85 -2.56
CA LYS A 139 0.39 17.05 -2.09
C LYS A 139 -0.57 17.32 -3.25
N GLU A 140 -0.08 18.04 -4.27
CA GLU A 140 -0.74 18.24 -5.56
C GLU A 140 -0.52 17.04 -6.50
N SER A 141 -0.16 15.85 -5.96
CA SER A 141 0.19 14.62 -6.69
C SER A 141 -0.94 13.95 -7.48
N ASN A 142 -1.87 14.75 -7.97
CA ASN A 142 -2.38 14.59 -9.33
C ASN A 142 -1.27 14.32 -10.36
N GLN A 143 0.04 14.54 -10.14
CA GLN A 143 1.07 14.20 -11.15
C GLN A 143 1.48 12.71 -11.21
N ILE A 144 1.68 12.03 -10.06
CA ILE A 144 1.89 10.57 -10.06
C ILE A 144 0.61 9.86 -10.48
N ASP A 145 -0.53 10.37 -10.01
CA ASP A 145 -1.82 9.91 -10.47
C ASP A 145 -2.05 10.25 -11.94
N LYS A 146 -1.62 11.41 -12.48
CA LYS A 146 -1.65 11.72 -13.92
C LYS A 146 -0.87 10.73 -14.77
N ILE A 147 0.32 10.29 -14.33
CA ILE A 147 1.10 9.29 -15.06
C ILE A 147 0.34 7.96 -15.10
N LYS A 148 -0.25 7.54 -13.97
CA LYS A 148 -1.09 6.35 -13.90
C LYS A 148 -2.41 6.53 -14.66
N GLU A 149 -2.99 7.71 -14.64
CA GLU A 149 -4.19 8.09 -15.38
C GLU A 149 -3.91 8.01 -16.87
N ASP A 150 -2.81 8.57 -17.37
CA ASP A 150 -2.41 8.47 -18.77
C ASP A 150 -2.15 7.00 -19.17
N GLU A 151 -1.59 6.18 -18.28
CA GLU A 151 -1.42 4.74 -18.50
C GLU A 151 -2.77 4.01 -18.58
N VAL A 152 -3.68 4.28 -17.64
CA VAL A 152 -5.02 3.69 -17.58
C VAL A 152 -5.89 4.17 -18.76
N ILE A 153 -5.85 5.45 -19.08
CA ILE A 153 -6.48 6.04 -20.26
C ILE A 153 -5.86 5.46 -21.55
N GLY A 154 -4.57 5.09 -21.52
CA GLY A 154 -3.89 4.37 -22.59
C GLY A 154 -4.42 2.95 -22.83
N LYS A 155 -4.99 2.30 -21.81
CA LYS A 155 -5.63 0.97 -21.91
C LYS A 155 -7.03 1.04 -22.53
N LEU A 156 -7.65 2.21 -22.58
CA LEU A 156 -8.97 2.40 -23.19
C LEU A 156 -8.90 2.28 -24.71
N SER A 157 -9.99 1.81 -25.33
CA SER A 157 -10.11 1.84 -26.79
C SER A 157 -10.07 3.29 -27.29
N LYS A 158 -9.60 3.50 -28.53
CA LYS A 158 -9.51 4.84 -29.11
C LYS A 158 -10.84 5.60 -29.02
N GLN A 159 -11.95 4.91 -29.27
CA GLN A 159 -13.28 5.51 -29.26
C GLN A 159 -13.71 5.91 -27.84
N LEU A 160 -13.56 5.01 -26.86
CA LEU A 160 -13.92 5.29 -25.47
C LEU A 160 -13.04 6.41 -24.86
N LYS A 161 -11.76 6.47 -25.24
CA LYS A 161 -10.87 7.57 -24.88
C LYS A 161 -11.35 8.90 -25.46
N TYR A 162 -11.78 8.93 -26.71
CA TYR A 162 -12.33 10.14 -27.34
C TYR A 162 -13.61 10.60 -26.64
N ASP A 163 -14.55 9.68 -26.41
CA ASP A 163 -15.83 9.99 -25.76
C ASP A 163 -15.63 10.49 -24.33
N LEU A 164 -14.72 9.85 -23.57
CA LEU A 164 -14.34 10.27 -22.22
C LEU A 164 -13.72 11.68 -22.20
N LEU A 165 -12.78 11.94 -23.10
CA LEU A 165 -12.14 13.25 -23.22
C LEU A 165 -13.13 14.34 -23.66
N GLU A 166 -14.13 13.98 -24.47
CA GLU A 166 -15.18 14.88 -24.91
C GLU A 166 -16.16 15.20 -23.77
N ASP A 167 -16.58 14.22 -22.96
CA ASP A 167 -17.49 14.50 -21.84
C ASP A 167 -16.81 15.31 -20.72
N ILE A 168 -15.55 15.00 -20.40
CA ILE A 168 -14.79 15.73 -19.38
C ILE A 168 -14.49 17.16 -19.85
N ASN A 169 -13.87 17.31 -21.03
CA ASN A 169 -13.44 18.63 -21.49
C ASN A 169 -14.57 19.44 -22.13
N GLY A 170 -15.59 18.80 -22.69
CA GLY A 170 -16.68 19.46 -23.40
C GLY A 170 -17.50 20.41 -22.52
N LYS A 171 -17.61 20.12 -21.21
CA LYS A 171 -18.27 21.00 -20.23
C LYS A 171 -17.45 22.26 -19.95
N HIS A 172 -16.12 22.15 -19.90
CA HIS A 172 -15.22 23.28 -19.68
C HIS A 172 -15.02 24.13 -20.94
N LEU A 173 -15.03 23.51 -22.13
CA LEU A 173 -14.81 24.20 -23.41
C LEU A 173 -16.01 25.05 -23.85
N LYS A 174 -17.24 24.67 -23.49
CA LYS A 174 -18.47 25.46 -23.76
C LYS A 174 -18.49 26.80 -23.03
N ASN A 175 -17.79 26.89 -21.90
CA ASN A 175 -17.76 28.09 -21.07
C ASN A 175 -16.70 29.12 -21.51
N ILE A 176 -15.94 28.83 -22.57
CA ILE A 176 -14.92 29.75 -23.09
C ILE A 176 -15.54 30.55 -24.26
N PRO A 177 -15.76 31.87 -24.12
CA PRO A 177 -16.40 32.71 -25.16
C PRO A 177 -15.66 32.70 -26.51
N LEU A 178 -14.34 32.48 -26.49
CA LEU A 178 -13.51 32.37 -27.69
C LEU A 178 -13.86 31.14 -28.54
N ILE A 179 -14.21 30.01 -27.95
CA ILE A 179 -14.53 28.78 -28.69
C ILE A 179 -15.93 28.87 -29.30
N TYR A 180 -16.88 29.43 -28.54
CA TYR A 180 -18.23 29.70 -29.03
C TYR A 180 -18.23 30.64 -30.25
N ASN A 181 -17.40 31.69 -30.23
CA ASN A 181 -17.25 32.62 -31.34
C ASN A 181 -16.43 32.07 -32.53
N MET A 182 -15.54 31.09 -32.31
CA MET A 182 -14.86 30.39 -33.41
C MET A 182 -15.80 29.41 -34.12
N GLN A 183 -16.73 28.78 -33.39
CA GLN A 183 -17.68 27.83 -33.96
C GLN A 183 -18.66 28.47 -34.96
N SER A 184 -18.95 29.78 -34.83
CA SER A 184 -19.76 30.51 -35.81
C SER A 184 -18.99 30.95 -37.06
N ARG A 185 -17.65 31.02 -37.03
CA ARG A 185 -16.83 31.47 -38.17
C ARG A 185 -16.16 30.35 -38.96
N ILE A 186 -16.01 29.14 -38.40
CA ILE A 186 -15.40 27.98 -39.08
C ILE A 186 -16.49 27.01 -39.57
N CYS A 187 -17.49 27.53 -40.29
CA CYS A 187 -18.43 26.69 -41.06
C CYS A 187 -17.95 26.42 -42.50
N HIS A 188 -16.80 26.95 -42.92
CA HIS A 188 -16.17 26.57 -44.18
C HIS A 188 -14.69 26.25 -43.98
N ASN A 189 -14.38 24.95 -44.07
CA ASN A 189 -13.08 24.44 -44.51
C ASN A 189 -11.85 24.68 -43.63
N VAL A 190 -11.82 24.29 -42.35
CA VAL A 190 -10.54 23.90 -41.72
C VAL A 190 -10.74 22.73 -40.75
N LYS A 191 -10.04 21.62 -41.03
CA LYS A 191 -9.96 20.45 -40.15
C LYS A 191 -9.40 20.86 -38.78
N LEU A 192 -10.29 20.97 -37.80
CA LEU A 192 -10.03 21.23 -36.36
C LEU A 192 -9.16 20.17 -35.65
N SER A 193 -8.53 19.25 -36.38
CA SER A 193 -7.72 18.17 -35.84
C SER A 193 -6.35 18.64 -35.31
N ARG A 194 -5.84 19.79 -35.75
CA ARG A 194 -4.52 20.31 -35.33
C ARG A 194 -4.57 21.19 -34.08
N ALA A 195 -5.60 22.00 -33.91
CA ALA A 195 -5.76 22.85 -32.71
C ALA A 195 -5.97 22.03 -31.43
N ARG A 196 -6.60 20.84 -31.53
CA ARG A 196 -6.81 19.93 -30.39
C ARG A 196 -5.51 19.37 -29.80
N LYS A 197 -4.42 19.30 -30.58
CA LYS A 197 -3.17 18.65 -30.14
C LYS A 197 -2.34 19.50 -29.16
N ALA A 198 -2.56 20.82 -29.12
CA ALA A 198 -1.82 21.73 -28.25
C ALA A 198 -2.49 22.01 -26.89
N ILE A 199 -3.74 21.59 -26.70
CA ILE A 199 -4.52 21.84 -25.46
C ILE A 199 -4.21 20.79 -24.38
N ARG A 200 -3.20 19.93 -24.59
CA ARG A 200 -2.91 18.76 -23.74
C ARG A 200 -1.98 19.04 -22.56
N GLN A 201 -1.36 20.21 -22.44
CA GLN A 201 -0.41 20.46 -21.35
C GLN A 201 -0.98 21.47 -20.36
N ASP A 202 -1.20 20.99 -19.14
CA ASP A 202 -1.30 21.64 -17.83
C ASP A 202 -1.74 23.11 -17.74
N GLY A 203 -3.03 23.35 -17.46
CA GLY A 203 -3.48 24.53 -16.70
C GLY A 203 -2.96 25.89 -17.19
N PHE A 204 -3.42 26.35 -18.35
CA PHE A 204 -2.91 27.59 -18.94
C PHE A 204 -3.90 28.74 -18.96
N LYS A 205 -3.43 29.93 -18.55
CA LYS A 205 -4.04 31.22 -18.93
C LYS A 205 -3.75 31.48 -20.41
N ILE A 206 -4.81 31.71 -21.19
CA ILE A 206 -4.70 32.01 -22.63
C ILE A 206 -4.61 33.53 -22.80
N ARG A 207 -3.58 34.03 -23.49
CA ARG A 207 -3.44 35.45 -23.84
C ARG A 207 -3.53 35.61 -25.36
N VAL A 208 -4.44 36.47 -25.82
CA VAL A 208 -4.66 36.75 -27.24
C VAL A 208 -3.91 38.02 -27.61
N TYR A 209 -3.09 37.96 -28.66
CA TYR A 209 -2.41 39.14 -29.23
C TYR A 209 -2.88 39.37 -30.66
N THR A 210 -3.10 40.63 -31.01
CA THR A 210 -3.44 41.03 -32.38
C THR A 210 -2.30 41.89 -32.93
N LYS A 211 -1.67 41.44 -34.00
CA LYS A 211 -0.65 42.21 -34.73
C LYS A 211 -0.90 42.04 -36.23
N PHE A 212 -0.90 43.15 -36.98
CA PHE A 212 -1.14 43.15 -38.44
C PHE A 212 -2.42 42.41 -38.87
N ASN A 213 -3.53 42.65 -38.16
CA ASN A 213 -4.84 42.05 -38.47
C ASN A 213 -4.88 40.51 -38.40
N GLN A 214 -3.90 39.88 -37.77
CA GLN A 214 -3.86 38.45 -37.48
C GLN A 214 -3.89 38.24 -35.97
N HIS A 215 -4.74 37.31 -35.52
CA HIS A 215 -4.89 36.95 -34.12
C HIS A 215 -3.99 35.75 -33.80
N TYR A 216 -3.18 35.90 -32.77
CA TYR A 216 -2.27 34.86 -32.28
C TYR A 216 -2.71 34.45 -30.90
N VAL A 217 -2.88 33.14 -30.71
CA VAL A 217 -3.23 32.54 -29.42
C VAL A 217 -2.08 31.65 -28.99
N TYR A 218 -1.51 31.91 -27.81
CA TYR A 218 -0.50 31.04 -27.22
C TYR A 218 -0.82 30.74 -25.75
N PRO A 219 -0.43 29.55 -25.28
CA PRO A 219 -0.54 29.18 -23.88
C PRO A 219 0.54 29.93 -23.06
N VAL A 220 0.14 30.66 -22.01
CA VAL A 220 1.08 31.25 -21.02
C VAL A 220 1.28 30.32 -19.82
N SER A 221 2.45 29.69 -19.75
CA SER A 221 2.90 28.89 -18.60
C SER A 221 3.70 29.82 -17.70
N ASP A 222 3.62 29.64 -16.38
CA ASP A 222 4.47 30.39 -15.44
C ASP A 222 5.97 30.09 -15.64
N ASN A 223 6.31 29.11 -16.50
CA ASN A 223 7.65 28.90 -17.03
C ASN A 223 7.82 29.55 -18.43
N MET A 224 8.76 30.48 -18.51
CA MET A 224 8.92 31.48 -19.59
C MET A 224 9.43 30.94 -20.94
N TYR A 225 9.60 29.62 -21.11
CA TYR A 225 10.48 29.07 -22.16
C TYR A 225 9.82 28.36 -23.34
N GLU A 226 8.50 28.16 -23.38
CA GLU A 226 7.83 27.59 -24.57
C GLU A 226 6.74 28.50 -25.12
N LYS A 227 7.10 29.29 -26.16
CA LYS A 227 6.12 29.96 -27.01
C LYS A 227 5.88 29.12 -28.25
N ILE A 228 4.79 28.35 -28.26
CA ILE A 228 4.30 27.67 -29.46
C ILE A 228 3.40 28.66 -30.21
N TYR A 229 3.85 29.10 -31.39
CA TYR A 229 3.06 29.98 -32.25
C TYR A 229 2.04 29.16 -33.04
N MET A 230 0.76 29.47 -32.88
CA MET A 230 -0.26 29.10 -33.88
C MET A 230 -0.69 30.37 -34.63
N GLN A 231 -0.50 30.35 -35.95
CA GLN A 231 -1.20 31.25 -36.86
C GLN A 231 -2.64 30.78 -37.01
N LEU A 232 -3.60 31.69 -36.82
CA LEU A 232 -4.99 31.53 -37.23
C LEU A 232 -5.16 31.93 -38.69
#